data_AF-A0A0D0R5V7-F1
#
_entry.id   AF-A0A0D0R5V7-F1
#
_cell.length_a   1.000
_cell.length_b   1.000
_cell.length_c   1.000
_cell.angle_alpha   90.00
_cell.angle_beta   90.00
_cell.angle_gamma   90.00
#
_symmetry.space_group_name_H-M   'P 1'
#
loop_
_entity.id
_entity.type
_entity.pdbx_description
1 polymer ?
#
loop_
_entity_poly.entity_id
_entity_poly.type
_entity_poly.pdbx_seq_one_letter_code
_entity_poly.pdbx_strand_id
1 'polypeptide(L)'
;MADIQQIASDVLDKGDRFLRVDDYEARMDYFAQELEKLDPSARAALFDEVLEQDSGAPMSWLTTERLDTLVSEGRITSQERSAVVDAFGQAYVDGDIDLVEALQFTNIFGSGAIGPMGMMSPASDQLEALMQTLTESNSSYSSEFIEKFASDVLTQRVLAEPTMFSPAEQGAYVGVLLNALSQSGRSTAVHNVVSQLSPEQQSAVRSAAGGEGLTFGNPAYDGAGVRDPMAILTEAVSRHGTSAEVLDLVKYAGAHSSGNVLENQFLDHDNKPYDQRAEALGELFETHSATILRDLTVANPTQTSGSSNDRATVVGDNLAALSNLVRLTGLNPDNSHSAAVMSALGDFSSENIRVGNMAENTDANGDGRIDDADIQAIDTGNGRTAMIGAVLQDAVSSGYVDLRADQAAREAFLGFVIDVAVSAIPVGGKFAGKAITEQVSAALGGLNEQARSAITDALAAIPTKLLTDAQGQLTAEAKKAIIDALPTDYQYLEGIKEQSNGFIENTILGSTVRDYQITESISDYRGYIDNSKGR
;
A
#
# COMPACT_ATOMS: atom_id res chain seq x y z
N MET A 1 40.69 29.90 12.22
CA MET A 1 39.89 28.71 12.55
C MET A 1 40.31 28.33 13.95
N ALA A 2 39.36 28.24 14.88
CA ALA A 2 39.64 27.67 16.18
C ALA A 2 39.98 26.18 15.99
N ASP A 3 40.90 25.68 16.81
CA ASP A 3 41.33 24.29 16.76
C ASP A 3 40.22 23.41 17.35
N ILE A 4 39.66 22.49 16.56
CA ILE A 4 38.51 21.65 16.95
C ILE A 4 38.86 20.85 18.23
N GLN A 5 40.10 20.39 18.33
CA GLN A 5 40.63 19.71 19.52
C GLN A 5 40.52 20.58 20.77
N GLN A 6 40.87 21.86 20.65
CA GLN A 6 40.78 22.81 21.77
C GLN A 6 39.33 23.10 22.13
N ILE A 7 38.42 23.21 21.16
CA ILE A 7 36.99 23.41 21.44
C ILE A 7 36.42 22.19 22.16
N ALA A 8 36.73 20.97 21.72
CA ALA A 8 36.30 19.73 22.37
C ALA A 8 36.81 19.66 23.82
N SER A 9 38.09 19.92 24.06
CA SER A 9 38.65 19.98 25.41
C SER A 9 37.99 21.08 26.26
N ASP A 10 37.75 22.27 25.70
CA ASP A 10 37.05 23.34 26.41
C ASP A 10 35.61 22.94 26.77
N VAL A 11 34.92 22.19 25.91
CA VAL A 11 33.60 21.62 26.16
C VAL A 11 33.67 20.63 27.32
N LEU A 12 34.58 19.65 27.28
CA LEU A 12 34.67 18.62 28.32
C LEU A 12 35.06 19.21 29.69
N ASP A 13 35.90 20.24 29.69
CA ASP A 13 36.26 21.01 30.89
C ASP A 13 35.08 21.84 31.44
N LYS A 14 34.06 22.17 30.62
CA LYS A 14 32.85 22.82 31.15
C LYS A 14 32.06 21.85 32.00
N GLY A 15 31.62 22.37 33.14
CA GLY A 15 30.83 21.62 34.10
C GLY A 15 31.65 20.69 34.99
N ASP A 16 32.88 20.32 34.59
CA ASP A 16 33.75 19.47 35.39
C ASP A 16 34.06 20.14 36.74
N ARG A 17 33.78 19.38 37.80
CA ARG A 17 33.93 19.84 39.18
C ARG A 17 34.70 18.79 39.95
N PHE A 18 36.01 19.00 40.04
CA PHE A 18 36.89 18.22 40.89
C PHE A 18 36.29 18.02 42.31
N LEU A 19 36.04 16.76 42.69
CA LEU A 19 35.46 16.31 43.96
C LEU A 19 33.96 16.63 44.19
N ARG A 20 33.19 17.00 43.17
CA ARG A 20 31.72 17.16 43.23
C ARG A 20 31.03 16.42 42.08
N VAL A 21 29.70 16.41 42.09
CA VAL A 21 28.90 15.96 40.94
C VAL A 21 29.14 16.94 39.79
N ASP A 22 29.44 16.36 38.63
CA ASP A 22 29.64 17.06 37.36
C ASP A 22 28.37 17.85 36.96
N ASP A 23 28.54 18.99 36.29
CA ASP A 23 27.45 19.83 35.79
C ASP A 23 27.26 19.58 34.29
N TYR A 24 26.66 18.42 34.00
CA TYR A 24 26.40 17.95 32.64
C TYR A 24 25.53 18.92 31.84
N GLU A 25 24.63 19.63 32.48
CA GLU A 25 23.77 20.61 31.85
C GLU A 25 24.57 21.86 31.42
N ALA A 26 25.57 22.30 32.20
CA ALA A 26 26.48 23.37 31.77
C ALA A 26 27.40 22.93 30.63
N ARG A 27 27.82 21.67 30.61
CA ARG A 27 28.60 21.09 29.49
C ARG A 27 27.80 21.09 28.20
N MET A 28 26.59 20.53 28.24
CA MET A 28 25.73 20.38 27.06
C MET A 28 25.28 21.74 26.47
N ASP A 29 24.98 22.71 27.34
CA ASP A 29 24.66 24.09 26.96
C ASP A 29 25.83 24.76 26.21
N TYR A 30 27.05 24.66 26.76
CA TYR A 30 28.24 25.20 26.09
C TYR A 30 28.54 24.49 24.76
N PHE A 31 28.38 23.15 24.71
CA PHE A 31 28.56 22.37 23.49
C PHE A 31 27.60 22.83 22.38
N ALA A 32 26.32 23.01 22.69
CA ALA A 32 25.31 23.47 21.73
C ALA A 32 25.64 24.88 21.19
N GLN A 33 26.07 25.80 22.07
CA GLN A 33 26.50 27.14 21.69
C GLN A 33 27.75 27.15 20.79
N GLU A 34 28.74 26.29 21.07
CA GLU A 34 29.95 26.20 20.24
C GLU A 34 29.64 25.57 18.87
N LEU A 35 28.81 24.52 18.83
CA LEU A 35 28.36 23.91 17.58
C LEU A 35 27.66 24.91 16.66
N GLU A 36 26.77 25.77 17.19
CA GLU A 36 26.04 26.73 16.36
C GLU A 36 26.97 27.70 15.62
N LYS A 37 28.11 28.08 16.24
CA LYS A 37 29.10 28.99 15.67
C LYS A 37 29.90 28.39 14.50
N LEU A 38 29.89 27.06 14.38
CA LEU A 38 30.64 26.32 13.37
C LEU A 38 29.81 26.10 12.10
N ASP A 39 30.49 25.90 10.98
CA ASP A 39 29.88 25.40 9.75
C ASP A 39 29.60 23.88 9.85
N PRO A 40 28.75 23.29 8.98
CA PRO A 40 28.36 21.88 9.11
C PRO A 40 29.52 20.89 9.18
N SER A 41 30.57 21.08 8.36
CA SER A 41 31.73 20.18 8.36
C SER A 41 32.54 20.30 9.65
N ALA A 42 32.70 21.52 10.18
CA ALA A 42 33.36 21.73 11.46
C ALA A 42 32.50 21.25 12.65
N ARG A 43 31.17 21.24 12.53
CA ARG A 43 30.27 20.68 13.54
C ARG A 43 30.42 19.16 13.67
N ALA A 44 30.43 18.45 12.55
CA ALA A 44 30.67 17.00 12.54
C ALA A 44 32.03 16.66 13.15
N ALA A 45 33.10 17.38 12.75
CA ALA A 45 34.43 17.20 13.30
C ALA A 45 34.52 17.50 14.80
N LEU A 46 33.79 18.50 15.30
CA LEU A 46 33.71 18.76 16.75
C LEU A 46 32.99 17.64 17.49
N PHE A 47 31.92 17.10 16.91
CA PHE A 47 31.18 15.99 17.52
C PHE A 47 32.05 14.74 17.62
N ASP A 48 32.73 14.37 16.53
CA ASP A 48 33.68 13.25 16.47
C ASP A 48 34.79 13.40 17.53
N GLU A 49 35.45 14.56 17.57
CA GLU A 49 36.53 14.81 18.53
C GLU A 49 36.04 14.76 20.00
N VAL A 50 34.81 15.19 20.28
CA VAL A 50 34.21 15.04 21.62
C VAL A 50 34.04 13.57 21.99
N LEU A 51 33.63 12.71 21.07
CA LEU A 51 33.48 11.27 21.31
C LEU A 51 34.84 10.55 21.38
N GLU A 52 35.85 10.99 20.64
CA GLU A 52 37.21 10.47 20.75
C GLU A 52 37.80 10.76 22.14
N GLN A 53 37.57 11.97 22.67
CA GLN A 53 38.04 12.37 23.99
C GLN A 53 37.16 11.82 25.14
N ASP A 54 35.86 11.66 24.93
CA ASP A 54 34.88 11.12 25.89
C ASP A 54 33.87 10.18 25.21
N SER A 55 34.26 8.93 24.99
CA SER A 55 33.37 7.88 24.44
C SER A 55 32.18 7.54 25.35
N GLY A 56 32.18 8.02 26.60
CA GLY A 56 31.06 7.90 27.53
C GLY A 56 30.02 9.02 27.40
N ALA A 57 30.24 10.02 26.55
CA ALA A 57 29.37 11.18 26.41
C ALA A 57 27.90 10.80 26.09
N PRO A 58 27.60 9.91 25.11
CA PRO A 58 26.22 9.53 24.77
C PRO A 58 25.46 8.82 25.89
N MET A 59 26.17 8.28 26.90
CA MET A 59 25.59 7.59 28.05
C MET A 59 25.50 8.47 29.30
N SER A 60 25.98 9.71 29.24
CA SER A 60 26.11 10.58 30.42
C SER A 60 25.48 11.95 30.22
N TRP A 61 26.13 12.83 29.46
CA TRP A 61 25.75 14.23 29.32
C TRP A 61 25.21 14.58 27.93
N LEU A 62 25.58 13.83 26.89
CA LEU A 62 25.19 14.04 25.50
C LEU A 62 23.97 13.17 25.15
N THR A 63 22.84 13.46 25.80
CA THR A 63 21.59 12.72 25.59
C THR A 63 20.48 13.63 25.09
N THR A 64 19.52 13.06 24.35
CA THR A 64 18.37 13.80 23.82
C THR A 64 17.44 14.31 24.93
N GLU A 65 17.25 13.53 26.00
CA GLU A 65 16.49 13.96 27.19
C GLU A 65 17.09 15.24 27.82
N ARG A 66 18.41 15.34 27.88
CA ARG A 66 19.09 16.54 28.41
C ARG A 66 18.95 17.73 27.46
N LEU A 67 19.05 17.50 26.16
CA LEU A 67 18.77 18.52 25.14
C LEU A 67 17.35 19.08 25.28
N ASP A 68 16.36 18.20 25.42
CA ASP A 68 14.96 18.57 25.58
C ASP A 68 14.74 19.38 26.87
N THR A 69 15.36 18.94 27.97
CA THR A 69 15.33 19.66 29.25
C THR A 69 15.90 21.07 29.08
N LEU A 70 17.06 21.23 28.46
CA LEU A 70 17.69 22.53 28.24
C LEU A 70 16.85 23.47 27.35
N VAL A 71 16.18 22.94 26.33
CA VAL A 71 15.23 23.71 25.51
C VAL A 71 14.03 24.13 26.36
N SER A 72 13.46 23.22 27.15
CA SER A 72 12.29 23.51 27.98
C SER A 72 12.56 24.56 29.06
N GLU A 73 13.79 24.60 29.58
CA GLU A 73 14.27 25.59 30.54
C GLU A 73 14.64 26.93 29.87
N GLY A 74 14.63 26.99 28.53
CA GLY A 74 15.03 28.17 27.75
C GLY A 74 16.53 28.47 27.84
N ARG A 75 17.34 27.47 28.19
CA ARG A 75 18.81 27.59 28.28
C ARG A 75 19.47 27.52 26.91
N ILE A 76 18.94 26.65 26.05
CA ILE A 76 19.27 26.60 24.63
C ILE A 76 18.00 26.79 23.79
N THR A 77 18.17 27.22 22.55
CA THR A 77 17.11 27.37 21.56
C THR A 77 16.83 26.04 20.85
N SER A 78 15.65 25.92 20.24
CA SER A 78 15.34 24.78 19.36
C SER A 78 16.32 24.66 18.19
N GLN A 79 16.86 25.79 17.70
CA GLN A 79 17.85 25.80 16.63
C GLN A 79 19.19 25.22 17.08
N GLU A 80 19.68 25.58 18.27
CA GLU A 80 20.89 24.99 18.86
C GLU A 80 20.71 23.49 19.09
N ARG A 81 19.54 23.06 19.56
CA ARG A 81 19.21 21.63 19.65
C ARG A 81 19.25 20.92 18.30
N SER A 82 18.60 21.47 17.26
CA SER A 82 18.64 20.88 15.92
C SER A 82 20.06 20.81 15.36
N ALA A 83 20.91 21.81 15.64
CA ALA A 83 22.30 21.80 15.22
C ALA A 83 23.11 20.66 15.84
N VAL A 84 22.83 20.30 17.10
CA VAL A 84 23.43 19.13 17.76
C VAL A 84 23.01 17.83 17.07
N VAL A 85 21.71 17.66 16.81
CA VAL A 85 21.17 16.46 16.16
C VAL A 85 21.67 16.34 14.72
N ASP A 86 21.75 17.44 13.97
CA ASP A 86 22.29 17.47 12.61
C ASP A 86 23.78 17.13 12.57
N ALA A 87 24.57 17.66 13.51
CA ALA A 87 26.00 17.36 13.62
C ALA A 87 26.25 15.89 13.93
N PHE A 88 25.46 15.32 14.86
CA PHE A 88 25.47 13.90 15.15
C PHE A 88 25.11 13.05 13.93
N GLY A 89 24.00 13.41 13.26
CA GLY A 89 23.52 12.68 12.09
C GLY A 89 24.54 12.70 10.94
N GLN A 90 25.18 13.84 10.71
CA GLN A 90 26.24 13.98 9.73
C GLN A 90 27.47 13.11 10.09
N ALA A 91 27.96 13.19 11.33
CA ALA A 91 29.11 12.39 11.76
C ALA A 91 28.85 10.87 11.65
N TYR A 92 27.62 10.42 11.90
CA TYR A 92 27.22 9.03 11.68
C TYR A 92 27.16 8.64 10.19
N VAL A 93 26.70 9.53 9.32
CA VAL A 93 26.65 9.32 7.87
C VAL A 93 28.06 9.27 7.28
N ASP A 94 28.95 10.15 7.74
CA ASP A 94 30.35 10.24 7.32
C ASP A 94 31.19 9.05 7.86
N GLY A 95 30.69 8.35 8.87
CA GLY A 95 31.30 7.14 9.45
C GLY A 95 32.26 7.40 10.61
N ASP A 96 32.25 8.64 11.12
CA ASP A 96 33.00 9.07 12.31
C ASP A 96 32.39 8.49 13.60
N ILE A 97 31.07 8.26 13.60
CA ILE A 97 30.33 7.62 14.68
C ILE A 97 29.85 6.23 14.26
N ASP A 98 29.97 5.24 15.14
CA ASP A 98 29.54 3.87 14.87
C ASP A 98 28.06 3.59 15.24
N LEU A 99 27.55 2.42 14.84
CA LEU A 99 26.17 2.02 15.14
C LEU A 99 25.92 1.88 16.65
N VAL A 100 26.91 1.47 17.44
CA VAL A 100 26.75 1.30 18.89
C VAL A 100 26.51 2.65 19.56
N GLU A 101 27.31 3.65 19.20
CA GLU A 101 27.16 5.03 19.68
C GLU A 101 25.82 5.63 19.23
N ALA A 102 25.40 5.36 17.99
CA ALA A 102 24.10 5.83 17.51
C ALA A 102 22.91 5.17 18.21
N LEU A 103 23.02 3.89 18.56
CA LEU A 103 22.00 3.20 19.36
C LEU A 103 21.91 3.76 20.79
N GLN A 104 23.04 4.21 21.36
CA GLN A 104 23.05 4.87 22.68
C GLN A 104 22.42 6.26 22.61
N PHE A 105 22.81 7.07 21.62
CA PHE A 105 22.30 8.43 21.45
C PHE A 105 20.79 8.47 21.18
N THR A 106 20.31 7.62 20.26
CA THR A 106 18.88 7.52 19.93
C THR A 106 18.07 6.80 21.02
N ASN A 107 18.74 5.98 21.84
CA ASN A 107 18.15 5.14 22.87
C ASN A 107 16.96 4.29 22.36
N ILE A 108 16.95 3.89 21.07
CA ILE A 108 15.82 3.19 20.46
C ILE A 108 15.42 1.91 21.22
N PHE A 109 16.41 1.14 21.69
CA PHE A 109 16.21 -0.10 22.45
C PHE A 109 15.90 0.11 23.95
N GLY A 110 16.13 1.31 24.49
CA GLY A 110 15.93 1.64 25.91
C GLY A 110 14.83 2.67 26.18
N SER A 111 14.17 3.17 25.14
CA SER A 111 13.17 4.25 25.17
C SER A 111 11.87 3.91 25.92
N GLY A 112 11.59 2.63 26.18
CA GLY A 112 10.28 2.17 26.68
C GLY A 112 9.16 2.24 25.62
N ALA A 113 9.40 2.91 24.48
CA ALA A 113 8.50 2.96 23.33
C ALA A 113 8.23 1.59 22.70
N ILE A 114 8.98 0.57 23.11
CA ILE A 114 8.74 -0.82 22.77
C ILE A 114 8.67 -1.55 24.11
N GLY A 115 7.44 -1.83 24.55
CA GLY A 115 7.17 -2.46 25.84
C GLY A 115 7.92 -3.79 26.01
N PRO A 116 8.14 -4.26 27.24
CA PRO A 116 8.89 -5.50 27.48
C PRO A 116 8.28 -6.68 26.71
N MET A 117 9.11 -7.40 25.96
CA MET A 117 8.73 -8.55 25.12
C MET A 117 7.76 -8.22 23.97
N GLY A 118 7.54 -6.93 23.64
CA GLY A 118 6.55 -6.52 22.61
C GLY A 118 5.09 -6.78 23.01
N MET A 119 4.83 -7.19 24.26
CA MET A 119 3.52 -7.66 24.75
C MET A 119 2.72 -6.58 25.50
N MET A 120 3.34 -5.44 25.80
CA MET A 120 2.67 -4.28 26.40
C MET A 120 2.62 -3.17 25.34
N SER A 121 1.42 -2.65 25.08
CA SER A 121 1.24 -1.43 24.31
C SER A 121 2.15 -0.34 24.90
N PRO A 122 3.15 0.18 24.16
CA PRO A 122 3.92 1.32 24.63
C PRO A 122 3.03 2.47 25.08
N ALA A 123 3.51 3.25 26.03
CA ALA A 123 2.82 4.48 26.38
C ALA A 123 2.98 5.46 25.19
N SER A 124 1.88 6.09 24.77
CA SER A 124 1.86 6.93 23.56
C SER A 124 2.88 8.08 23.62
N ASP A 125 3.14 8.60 24.82
CA ASP A 125 4.14 9.63 25.13
C ASP A 125 5.58 9.14 24.90
N GLN A 126 5.88 7.89 25.24
CA GLN A 126 7.21 7.32 25.01
C GLN A 126 7.47 7.09 23.51
N LEU A 127 6.44 6.65 22.78
CA LEU A 127 6.52 6.52 21.33
C LEU A 127 6.67 7.88 20.65
N GLU A 128 5.88 8.88 21.06
CA GLU A 128 6.00 10.25 20.57
C GLU A 128 7.39 10.83 20.83
N ALA A 129 7.93 10.66 22.04
CA ALA A 129 9.27 11.13 22.38
C ALA A 129 10.39 10.46 21.56
N LEU A 130 10.27 9.15 21.32
CA LEU A 130 11.21 8.44 20.44
C LEU A 130 11.09 8.92 18.98
N MET A 131 9.86 9.07 18.48
CA MET A 131 9.63 9.60 17.13
C MET A 131 10.23 11.00 16.99
N GLN A 132 9.98 11.89 17.96
CA GLN A 132 10.58 13.21 18.02
C GLN A 132 12.12 13.13 18.02
N THR A 133 12.71 12.26 18.84
CA THR A 133 14.17 12.05 18.85
C THR A 133 14.72 11.69 17.46
N LEU A 134 14.01 10.84 16.72
CA LEU A 134 14.43 10.39 15.39
C LEU A 134 14.14 11.41 14.28
N THR A 135 13.07 12.21 14.38
CA THR A 135 12.55 12.96 13.23
C THR A 135 12.44 14.46 13.44
N GLU A 136 12.85 15.00 14.60
CA GLU A 136 12.64 16.42 14.92
C GLU A 136 13.37 17.39 13.98
N SER A 137 14.55 17.03 13.46
CA SER A 137 15.22 17.84 12.46
C SER A 137 14.67 17.55 11.07
N ASN A 138 14.24 18.61 10.37
CA ASN A 138 13.82 18.54 8.97
C ASN A 138 14.97 18.87 8.00
N SER A 139 16.22 18.77 8.45
CA SER A 139 17.40 18.98 7.60
C SER A 139 17.65 17.79 6.66
N SER A 140 18.41 18.00 5.59
CA SER A 140 18.86 16.90 4.72
C SER A 140 19.74 15.89 5.48
N TYR A 141 20.53 16.36 6.44
CA TYR A 141 21.39 15.51 7.28
C TYR A 141 20.56 14.56 8.14
N SER A 142 19.44 15.03 8.69
CA SER A 142 18.49 14.21 9.44
C SER A 142 17.86 13.11 8.58
N SER A 143 17.46 13.42 7.35
CA SER A 143 16.93 12.40 6.43
C SER A 143 17.98 11.35 6.05
N GLU A 144 19.21 11.77 5.74
CA GLU A 144 20.32 10.86 5.39
C GLU A 144 20.72 9.98 6.58
N PHE A 145 20.77 10.58 7.78
CA PHE A 145 20.96 9.86 9.04
C PHE A 145 19.90 8.78 9.22
N ILE A 146 18.61 9.12 9.12
CA ILE A 146 17.52 8.15 9.35
C ILE A 146 17.51 7.04 8.30
N GLU A 147 17.80 7.33 7.04
CA GLU A 147 17.93 6.30 6.01
C GLU A 147 19.07 5.31 6.34
N LYS A 148 20.28 5.83 6.62
CA LYS A 148 21.43 4.97 6.97
C LYS A 148 21.19 4.21 8.27
N PHE A 149 20.72 4.90 9.32
CA PHE A 149 20.48 4.33 10.64
C PHE A 149 19.41 3.24 10.58
N ALA A 150 18.27 3.47 9.89
CA ALA A 150 17.25 2.45 9.74
C ALA A 150 17.76 1.23 8.97
N SER A 151 18.56 1.43 7.92
CA SER A 151 19.19 0.34 7.17
C SER A 151 20.14 -0.48 8.07
N ASP A 152 21.02 0.18 8.81
CA ASP A 152 21.98 -0.47 9.71
C ASP A 152 21.28 -1.18 10.87
N VAL A 153 20.25 -0.58 11.49
CA VAL A 153 19.48 -1.21 12.57
C VAL A 153 18.69 -2.42 12.07
N LEU A 154 18.02 -2.32 10.92
CA LEU A 154 17.28 -3.44 10.33
C LEU A 154 18.22 -4.61 10.02
N THR A 155 19.33 -4.35 9.33
CA THR A 155 20.23 -5.39 8.84
C THR A 155 21.11 -6.00 9.92
N GLN A 156 21.61 -5.18 10.86
CA GLN A 156 22.63 -5.61 11.83
C GLN A 156 22.04 -5.96 13.21
N ARG A 157 20.80 -5.57 13.50
CA ARG A 157 20.17 -5.80 14.82
C ARG A 157 18.82 -6.50 14.73
N VAL A 158 17.84 -5.90 14.06
CA VAL A 158 16.43 -6.34 14.12
C VAL A 158 16.21 -7.64 13.35
N LEU A 159 16.78 -7.72 12.13
CA LEU A 159 16.66 -8.86 11.21
C LEU A 159 17.96 -9.66 11.09
N ALA A 160 18.90 -9.43 12.02
CA ALA A 160 20.18 -10.14 12.03
C ALA A 160 20.00 -11.60 12.48
N GLU A 161 20.82 -12.47 11.90
CA GLU A 161 20.88 -13.89 12.28
C GLU A 161 22.11 -14.17 13.17
N PRO A 162 21.96 -14.89 14.30
CA PRO A 162 20.72 -15.47 14.82
C PRO A 162 19.77 -14.41 15.40
N THR A 163 18.47 -14.65 15.25
CA THR A 163 17.41 -13.73 15.69
C THR A 163 17.51 -13.42 17.19
N MET A 164 17.70 -12.15 17.54
CA MET A 164 17.79 -11.68 18.93
C MET A 164 16.45 -11.28 19.53
N PHE A 165 15.50 -10.89 18.68
CA PHE A 165 14.21 -10.34 19.07
C PHE A 165 13.08 -11.33 18.77
N SER A 166 12.05 -11.32 19.61
CA SER A 166 10.80 -12.01 19.31
C SER A 166 10.08 -11.36 18.12
N PRO A 167 9.16 -12.06 17.44
CA PRO A 167 8.39 -11.48 16.34
C PRO A 167 7.68 -10.17 16.71
N ALA A 168 7.10 -10.09 17.91
CA ALA A 168 6.43 -8.89 18.41
C ALA A 168 7.40 -7.70 18.54
N GLU A 169 8.59 -7.94 19.10
CA GLU A 169 9.64 -6.92 19.19
C GLU A 169 10.13 -6.48 17.80
N GLN A 170 10.33 -7.43 16.89
CA GLN A 170 10.69 -7.11 15.50
C GLN A 170 9.62 -6.23 14.83
N GLY A 171 8.34 -6.57 15.01
CA GLY A 171 7.20 -5.76 14.57
C GLY A 171 7.26 -4.33 15.07
N ALA A 172 7.53 -4.15 16.36
CA ALA A 172 7.64 -2.85 16.99
C ALA A 172 8.81 -2.03 16.44
N TYR A 173 10.02 -2.61 16.37
CA TYR A 173 11.18 -1.91 15.81
C TYR A 173 11.00 -1.57 14.33
N VAL A 174 10.50 -2.51 13.53
CA VAL A 174 10.17 -2.26 12.12
C VAL A 174 9.14 -1.14 12.00
N GLY A 175 8.11 -1.13 12.85
CA GLY A 175 7.08 -0.10 12.85
C GLY A 175 7.61 1.30 13.18
N VAL A 176 8.46 1.42 14.20
CA VAL A 176 9.13 2.69 14.54
C VAL A 176 10.01 3.17 13.38
N LEU A 177 10.86 2.30 12.82
CA LEU A 177 11.79 2.68 11.76
C LEU A 177 11.07 3.09 10.47
N LEU A 178 10.00 2.38 10.08
CA LEU A 178 9.20 2.75 8.92
C LEU A 178 8.47 4.08 9.13
N ASN A 179 7.96 4.34 10.33
CA ASN A 179 7.38 5.64 10.67
C ASN A 179 8.44 6.76 10.64
N ALA A 180 9.65 6.50 11.13
CA ALA A 180 10.74 7.47 11.12
C ALA A 180 11.15 7.84 9.68
N LEU A 181 11.31 6.83 8.82
CA LEU A 181 11.57 7.01 7.40
C LEU A 181 10.43 7.78 6.70
N SER A 182 9.19 7.44 7.01
CA SER A 182 8.01 8.11 6.42
C SER A 182 7.93 9.59 6.83
N GLN A 183 8.28 9.92 8.07
CA GLN A 183 8.29 11.32 8.53
C GLN A 183 9.49 12.11 7.98
N SER A 184 10.68 11.51 7.89
CA SER A 184 11.90 12.20 7.46
C SER A 184 12.00 12.38 5.95
N GLY A 185 11.62 11.37 5.17
CA GLY A 185 11.78 11.35 3.71
C GLY A 185 10.61 10.75 2.93
N ARG A 186 9.46 10.56 3.60
CA ARG A 186 8.22 10.05 3.00
C ARG A 186 8.41 8.66 2.37
N SER A 187 7.60 8.34 1.37
CA SER A 187 7.66 7.06 0.66
C SER A 187 9.01 6.78 -0.01
N THR A 188 9.79 7.83 -0.34
CA THR A 188 11.10 7.68 -0.99
C THR A 188 12.13 7.11 -0.02
N ALA A 189 12.24 7.64 1.19
CA ALA A 189 13.18 7.10 2.19
C ALA A 189 12.85 5.66 2.58
N VAL A 190 11.55 5.35 2.75
CA VAL A 190 11.09 3.98 3.00
C VAL A 190 11.53 3.04 1.88
N HIS A 191 11.31 3.43 0.62
CA HIS A 191 11.70 2.63 -0.54
C HIS A 191 13.23 2.47 -0.64
N ASN A 192 14.00 3.54 -0.45
CA ASN A 192 15.46 3.52 -0.48
C ASN A 192 16.04 2.49 0.48
N VAL A 193 15.52 2.44 1.71
CA VAL A 193 15.99 1.48 2.73
C VAL A 193 15.51 0.06 2.41
N VAL A 194 14.21 -0.14 2.17
CA VAL A 194 13.64 -1.49 2.00
C VAL A 194 14.16 -2.17 0.73
N SER A 195 14.31 -1.44 -0.37
CA SER A 195 14.80 -2.01 -1.65
C SER A 195 16.28 -2.46 -1.58
N GLN A 196 17.06 -1.97 -0.61
CA GLN A 196 18.45 -2.38 -0.40
C GLN A 196 18.60 -3.64 0.45
N LEU A 197 17.53 -4.06 1.15
CA LEU A 197 17.52 -5.28 1.95
C LEU A 197 17.57 -6.54 1.06
N SER A 198 18.05 -7.66 1.60
CA SER A 198 17.95 -8.95 0.90
C SER A 198 16.48 -9.36 0.72
N PRO A 199 16.14 -10.23 -0.27
CA PRO A 199 14.77 -10.72 -0.44
C PRO A 199 14.16 -11.33 0.83
N GLU A 200 14.98 -12.05 1.61
CA GLU A 200 14.58 -12.63 2.89
C GLU A 200 14.27 -11.55 3.93
N GLN A 201 15.11 -10.50 4.01
CA GLN A 201 14.90 -9.37 4.90
C GLN A 201 13.69 -8.53 4.48
N GLN A 202 13.46 -8.31 3.18
CA GLN A 202 12.26 -7.65 2.66
C GLN A 202 10.99 -8.42 3.03
N SER A 203 11.03 -9.75 2.95
CA SER A 203 9.93 -10.62 3.40
C SER A 203 9.71 -10.53 4.92
N ALA A 204 10.80 -10.48 5.69
CA ALA A 204 10.73 -10.32 7.14
C ALA A 204 10.17 -8.94 7.56
N VAL A 205 10.57 -7.85 6.89
CA VAL A 205 10.00 -6.51 7.09
C VAL A 205 8.51 -6.50 6.81
N ARG A 206 8.06 -7.07 5.68
CA ARG A 206 6.62 -7.19 5.38
C ARG A 206 5.88 -8.01 6.42
N SER A 207 6.44 -9.14 6.85
CA SER A 207 5.84 -10.01 7.86
C SER A 207 5.70 -9.31 9.21
N ALA A 208 6.73 -8.57 9.64
CA ALA A 208 6.73 -7.80 10.88
C ALA A 208 5.74 -6.63 10.82
N ALA A 209 5.71 -5.87 9.72
CA ALA A 209 4.77 -4.77 9.50
C ALA A 209 3.31 -5.27 9.38
N GLY A 210 3.11 -6.39 8.69
CA GLY A 210 1.81 -7.00 8.45
C GLY A 210 1.18 -7.57 9.72
N GLY A 211 1.86 -8.44 10.44
CA GLY A 211 1.32 -9.08 11.64
C GLY A 211 1.31 -8.15 12.85
N GLU A 212 2.49 -7.85 13.35
CA GLU A 212 2.69 -7.17 14.65
C GLU A 212 2.58 -5.64 14.53
N GLY A 213 2.84 -5.10 13.34
CA GLY A 213 2.68 -3.68 13.03
C GLY A 213 1.24 -3.17 13.07
N LEU A 214 0.23 -4.05 13.06
CA LEU A 214 -1.19 -3.68 13.24
C LEU A 214 -1.44 -2.87 14.52
N THR A 215 -0.62 -3.09 15.55
CA THR A 215 -0.72 -2.37 16.82
C THR A 215 -0.60 -0.86 16.66
N PHE A 216 0.18 -0.36 15.70
CA PHE A 216 0.33 1.07 15.41
C PHE A 216 -0.93 1.72 14.83
N GLY A 217 -1.87 0.93 14.32
CA GLY A 217 -3.19 1.40 13.88
C GLY A 217 -4.21 1.52 15.02
N ASN A 218 -3.84 1.20 16.26
CA ASN A 218 -4.74 1.28 17.41
C ASN A 218 -5.03 2.76 17.77
N PRO A 219 -6.31 3.16 17.97
CA PRO A 219 -6.68 4.51 18.39
C PRO A 219 -5.99 5.00 19.67
N ALA A 220 -5.46 4.10 20.50
CA ALA A 220 -4.63 4.45 21.65
C ALA A 220 -3.34 5.20 21.30
N TYR A 221 -2.90 5.15 20.04
CA TYR A 221 -1.75 5.89 19.52
C TYR A 221 -2.15 7.11 18.68
N ASP A 222 -3.44 7.46 18.63
CA ASP A 222 -3.89 8.68 17.99
C ASP A 222 -3.20 9.89 18.65
N GLY A 223 -2.46 10.66 17.84
CA GLY A 223 -1.66 11.80 18.30
C GLY A 223 -0.16 11.52 18.47
N ALA A 224 0.28 10.27 18.53
CA ALA A 224 1.71 9.92 18.61
C ALA A 224 2.46 10.07 17.27
N GLY A 225 1.79 10.59 16.23
CA GLY A 225 2.38 10.84 14.90
C GLY A 225 2.70 9.58 14.09
N VAL A 226 2.23 8.40 14.52
CA VAL A 226 2.50 7.12 13.84
C VAL A 226 1.33 6.64 12.99
N ARG A 227 1.65 5.82 11.99
CA ARG A 227 0.73 5.17 11.06
C ARG A 227 1.01 3.67 11.00
N ASP A 228 0.07 2.93 10.44
CA ASP A 228 0.22 1.50 10.16
C ASP A 228 1.46 1.26 9.26
N PRO A 229 2.48 0.52 9.74
CA PRO A 229 3.71 0.26 9.00
C PRO A 229 3.47 -0.48 7.68
N MET A 230 2.45 -1.34 7.61
CA MET A 230 2.11 -2.05 6.37
C MET A 230 1.50 -1.09 5.34
N ALA A 231 0.74 -0.09 5.79
CA ALA A 231 0.25 0.97 4.91
C ALA A 231 1.42 1.84 4.39
N ILE A 232 2.40 2.15 5.25
CA ILE A 232 3.62 2.88 4.86
C ILE A 232 4.41 2.11 3.78
N LEU A 233 4.62 0.80 3.98
CA LEU A 233 5.29 -0.05 2.99
C LEU A 233 4.52 -0.10 1.67
N THR A 234 3.19 -0.22 1.75
CA THR A 234 2.33 -0.29 0.56
C THR A 234 2.36 1.03 -0.22
N GLU A 235 2.34 2.18 0.47
CA GLU A 235 2.51 3.51 -0.13
C GLU A 235 3.88 3.66 -0.82
N ALA A 236 4.95 3.13 -0.21
CA ALA A 236 6.29 3.15 -0.80
C ALA A 236 6.38 2.31 -2.08
N VAL A 237 5.87 1.08 -2.06
CA VAL A 237 5.82 0.21 -3.25
C VAL A 237 4.90 0.79 -4.32
N SER A 238 3.77 1.38 -3.94
CA SER A 238 2.86 2.04 -4.88
C SER A 238 3.56 3.13 -5.68
N ARG A 239 4.34 3.99 -5.03
CA ARG A 239 4.94 5.16 -5.71
C ARG A 239 6.28 4.88 -6.40
N HIS A 240 7.05 3.95 -5.87
CA HIS A 240 8.45 3.76 -6.26
C HIS A 240 8.81 2.33 -6.68
N GLY A 241 7.94 1.37 -6.34
CA GLY A 241 8.20 -0.04 -6.57
C GLY A 241 8.18 -0.44 -8.03
N THR A 242 8.96 -1.46 -8.35
CA THR A 242 8.94 -2.17 -9.62
C THR A 242 7.67 -3.01 -9.78
N SER A 243 7.33 -3.40 -11.00
CA SER A 243 6.21 -4.33 -11.26
C SER A 243 6.33 -5.63 -10.47
N ALA A 244 7.55 -6.13 -10.22
CA ALA A 244 7.76 -7.34 -9.43
C ALA A 244 7.39 -7.14 -7.96
N GLU A 245 7.84 -6.02 -7.36
CA GLU A 245 7.53 -5.69 -5.95
C GLU A 245 6.03 -5.44 -5.75
N VAL A 246 5.37 -4.77 -6.71
CA VAL A 246 3.92 -4.58 -6.71
C VAL A 246 3.19 -5.92 -6.70
N LEU A 247 3.53 -6.84 -7.61
CA LEU A 247 2.86 -8.14 -7.69
C LEU A 247 3.13 -9.00 -6.46
N ASP A 248 4.34 -8.95 -5.93
CA ASP A 248 4.71 -9.69 -4.71
C ASP A 248 3.94 -9.16 -3.48
N LEU A 249 3.76 -7.84 -3.37
CA LEU A 249 2.95 -7.22 -2.33
C LEU A 249 1.46 -7.57 -2.46
N VAL A 250 0.90 -7.60 -3.68
CA VAL A 250 -0.49 -8.03 -3.91
C VAL A 250 -0.68 -9.50 -3.50
N LYS A 251 0.26 -10.37 -3.84
CA LYS A 251 0.24 -11.79 -3.44
C LYS A 251 0.36 -11.95 -1.93
N TYR A 252 1.24 -11.17 -1.31
CA TYR A 252 1.38 -11.13 0.14
C TYR A 252 0.05 -10.75 0.81
N ALA A 253 -0.57 -9.66 0.38
CA ALA A 253 -1.88 -9.25 0.90
C ALA A 253 -2.93 -10.34 0.69
N GLY A 254 -2.95 -10.97 -0.49
CA GLY A 254 -3.83 -12.11 -0.78
C GLY A 254 -3.66 -13.27 0.20
N ALA A 255 -2.43 -13.69 0.49
CA ALA A 255 -2.11 -14.80 1.39
C ALA A 255 -2.44 -14.50 2.86
N HIS A 256 -2.43 -13.23 3.26
CA HIS A 256 -2.64 -12.79 4.64
C HIS A 256 -4.01 -12.11 4.87
N SER A 257 -4.95 -12.31 3.94
CA SER A 257 -6.34 -11.81 4.02
C SER A 257 -7.35 -12.92 4.36
N SER A 258 -6.87 -14.04 4.89
CA SER A 258 -7.66 -15.21 5.24
C SER A 258 -7.13 -15.86 6.52
N GLY A 259 -8.01 -16.56 7.25
CA GLY A 259 -7.64 -17.24 8.50
C GLY A 259 -8.35 -16.64 9.71
N ASN A 260 -7.89 -17.04 10.90
CA ASN A 260 -8.38 -16.48 12.16
C ASN A 260 -7.80 -15.07 12.42
N VAL A 261 -8.23 -14.39 13.49
CA VAL A 261 -7.81 -13.01 13.82
C VAL A 261 -6.28 -12.84 13.98
N LEU A 262 -5.53 -13.92 14.24
CA LEU A 262 -4.06 -13.88 14.34
C LEU A 262 -3.36 -14.07 12.99
N GLU A 263 -4.05 -14.66 12.01
CA GLU A 263 -3.53 -14.93 10.66
C GLU A 263 -3.96 -13.84 9.67
N ASN A 264 -5.13 -13.23 9.90
CA ASN A 264 -5.66 -12.17 9.07
C ASN A 264 -5.04 -10.82 9.43
N GLN A 265 -4.29 -10.28 8.47
CA GLN A 265 -3.58 -9.02 8.63
C GLN A 265 -4.27 -7.85 7.93
N PHE A 266 -5.31 -8.10 7.13
CA PHE A 266 -5.93 -7.06 6.29
C PHE A 266 -7.39 -6.82 6.61
N LEU A 267 -8.04 -7.74 7.33
CA LEU A 267 -9.40 -7.54 7.81
C LEU A 267 -9.51 -7.78 9.31
N ASP A 268 -10.48 -7.08 9.92
CA ASP A 268 -10.83 -7.22 11.31
C ASP A 268 -11.72 -8.46 11.58
N HIS A 269 -12.14 -8.60 12.83
CA HIS A 269 -13.04 -9.67 13.29
C HIS A 269 -14.42 -9.69 12.62
N ASP A 270 -14.90 -8.55 12.10
CA ASP A 270 -16.14 -8.40 11.34
C ASP A 270 -15.91 -8.60 9.83
N ASN A 271 -14.68 -8.98 9.43
CA ASN A 271 -14.23 -9.12 8.06
C ASN A 271 -14.31 -7.79 7.27
N LYS A 272 -14.12 -6.67 7.97
CA LYS A 272 -13.94 -5.34 7.37
C LYS A 272 -12.47 -5.05 7.13
N PRO A 273 -12.08 -4.48 5.97
CA PRO A 273 -10.70 -4.11 5.72
C PRO A 273 -10.20 -3.08 6.73
N TYR A 274 -8.93 -3.15 7.15
CA TYR A 274 -8.32 -2.06 7.91
C TYR A 274 -8.11 -0.84 7.03
N ASP A 275 -8.70 0.30 7.40
CA ASP A 275 -8.78 1.52 6.58
C ASP A 275 -7.44 1.94 5.96
N GLN A 276 -6.39 2.13 6.77
CA GLN A 276 -5.08 2.59 6.26
C GLN A 276 -4.46 1.63 5.24
N ARG A 277 -4.62 0.31 5.45
CA ARG A 277 -4.11 -0.71 4.53
C ARG A 277 -4.94 -0.76 3.25
N ALA A 278 -6.26 -0.68 3.39
CA ALA A 278 -7.19 -0.62 2.26
C ALA A 278 -6.88 0.60 1.38
N GLU A 279 -6.76 1.80 1.96
CA GLU A 279 -6.41 3.02 1.23
C GLU A 279 -5.10 2.87 0.46
N ALA A 280 -4.04 2.40 1.13
CA ALA A 280 -2.74 2.21 0.47
C ALA A 280 -2.80 1.17 -0.66
N LEU A 281 -3.55 0.07 -0.47
CA LEU A 281 -3.78 -0.93 -1.53
C LEU A 281 -4.63 -0.37 -2.68
N GLY A 282 -5.55 0.56 -2.39
CA GLY A 282 -6.33 1.30 -3.37
C GLY A 282 -5.44 2.16 -4.27
N GLU A 283 -4.57 2.98 -3.66
CA GLU A 283 -3.56 3.78 -4.37
C GLU A 283 -2.64 2.88 -5.20
N LEU A 284 -2.20 1.74 -4.65
CA LEU A 284 -1.36 0.76 -5.36
C LEU A 284 -2.07 0.16 -6.57
N PHE A 285 -3.34 -0.21 -6.43
CA PHE A 285 -4.12 -0.72 -7.56
C PHE A 285 -4.31 0.35 -8.63
N GLU A 286 -4.71 1.56 -8.25
CA GLU A 286 -4.94 2.66 -9.20
C GLU A 286 -3.66 2.96 -10.00
N THR A 287 -2.53 3.07 -9.30
CA THR A 287 -1.22 3.39 -9.90
C THR A 287 -0.72 2.28 -10.83
N HIS A 288 -0.98 1.01 -10.50
CA HIS A 288 -0.41 -0.16 -11.20
C HIS A 288 -1.44 -1.07 -11.85
N SER A 289 -2.66 -0.58 -12.09
CA SER A 289 -3.80 -1.37 -12.58
C SER A 289 -3.46 -2.18 -13.83
N ALA A 290 -2.77 -1.58 -14.80
CA ALA A 290 -2.33 -2.27 -16.02
C ALA A 290 -1.42 -3.47 -15.72
N THR A 291 -0.45 -3.31 -14.82
CA THR A 291 0.48 -4.38 -14.41
C THR A 291 -0.27 -5.47 -13.66
N ILE A 292 -1.04 -5.09 -12.64
CA ILE A 292 -1.78 -6.01 -11.77
C ILE A 292 -2.76 -6.85 -12.60
N LEU A 293 -3.59 -6.20 -13.41
CA LEU A 293 -4.59 -6.89 -14.20
C LEU A 293 -3.96 -7.76 -15.28
N ARG A 294 -2.96 -7.25 -16.02
CA ARG A 294 -2.30 -8.02 -17.09
C ARG A 294 -1.58 -9.26 -16.56
N ASP A 295 -0.87 -9.15 -15.44
CA ASP A 295 0.06 -10.17 -14.95
C ASP A 295 -0.59 -11.16 -13.97
N LEU A 296 -1.70 -10.78 -13.32
CA LEU A 296 -2.51 -11.73 -12.53
C LEU A 296 -3.56 -12.47 -13.38
N THR A 297 -3.87 -12.00 -14.59
CA THR A 297 -4.83 -12.67 -15.51
C THR A 297 -4.14 -13.38 -16.69
N VAL A 298 -3.05 -14.10 -16.41
CA VAL A 298 -2.30 -14.86 -17.43
C VAL A 298 -2.83 -16.29 -17.51
N ALA A 299 -3.41 -16.67 -18.65
CA ALA A 299 -4.00 -18.01 -18.83
C ALA A 299 -2.94 -19.11 -18.88
N ASN A 300 -1.78 -18.81 -19.45
CA ASN A 300 -0.64 -19.70 -19.58
C ASN A 300 0.58 -19.08 -18.89
N PRO A 301 0.61 -19.01 -17.55
CA PRO A 301 1.78 -18.45 -16.88
C PRO A 301 2.98 -19.35 -17.17
N THR A 302 4.10 -18.73 -17.53
CA THR A 302 5.37 -19.45 -17.69
C THR A 302 5.70 -20.14 -16.38
N GLN A 303 5.70 -21.48 -16.38
CA GLN A 303 6.26 -22.23 -15.26
C GLN A 303 7.76 -21.92 -15.20
N THR A 304 8.21 -21.37 -14.08
CA THR A 304 9.63 -21.20 -13.81
C THR A 304 10.33 -22.55 -13.92
N SER A 305 11.46 -22.61 -14.62
CA SER A 305 12.23 -23.85 -14.78
C SER A 305 12.59 -24.41 -13.39
N GLY A 306 12.10 -25.61 -13.07
CA GLY A 306 12.27 -26.24 -11.75
C GLY A 306 11.04 -26.15 -10.82
N SER A 307 9.99 -25.42 -11.18
CA SER A 307 8.72 -25.42 -10.44
C SER A 307 7.97 -26.75 -10.62
N SER A 308 7.52 -27.35 -9.53
CA SER A 308 6.64 -28.53 -9.52
C SER A 308 5.16 -28.17 -9.43
N ASN A 309 4.81 -26.88 -9.37
CA ASN A 309 3.42 -26.46 -9.22
C ASN A 309 2.67 -26.62 -10.54
N ASP A 310 1.52 -27.28 -10.49
CA ASP A 310 0.63 -27.40 -11.64
C ASP A 310 0.20 -26.00 -12.11
N ARG A 311 0.02 -25.83 -13.42
CA ARG A 311 -0.42 -24.57 -14.03
C ARG A 311 -1.68 -24.01 -13.36
N ALA A 312 -2.63 -24.89 -13.04
CA ALA A 312 -3.87 -24.56 -12.34
C ALA A 312 -3.62 -23.90 -10.97
N THR A 313 -2.59 -24.34 -10.23
CA THR A 313 -2.21 -23.75 -8.95
C THR A 313 -1.73 -22.31 -9.12
N VAL A 314 -0.83 -22.07 -10.07
CA VAL A 314 -0.28 -20.72 -10.31
C VAL A 314 -1.36 -19.74 -10.75
N VAL A 315 -2.27 -20.19 -11.63
CA VAL A 315 -3.43 -19.38 -12.04
C VAL A 315 -4.35 -19.13 -10.83
N GLY A 316 -4.66 -20.18 -10.05
CA GLY A 316 -5.48 -20.08 -8.85
C GLY A 316 -4.94 -19.06 -7.84
N ASP A 317 -3.64 -19.13 -7.53
CA ASP A 317 -2.97 -18.22 -6.59
C ASP A 317 -3.03 -16.76 -7.05
N ASN A 318 -2.77 -16.51 -8.35
CA ASN A 318 -2.84 -15.17 -8.92
C ASN A 318 -4.27 -14.59 -8.85
N LEU A 319 -5.27 -15.40 -9.21
CA LEU A 319 -6.67 -14.97 -9.20
C LEU A 319 -7.21 -14.81 -7.78
N ALA A 320 -6.79 -15.67 -6.84
CA ALA A 320 -7.12 -15.53 -5.42
C ALA A 320 -6.55 -14.22 -4.84
N ALA A 321 -5.31 -13.87 -5.20
CA ALA A 321 -4.69 -12.61 -4.81
C ALA A 321 -5.44 -11.40 -5.39
N LEU A 322 -5.77 -11.43 -6.70
CA LEU A 322 -6.54 -10.36 -7.35
C LEU A 322 -7.94 -10.22 -6.72
N SER A 323 -8.63 -11.32 -6.45
CA SER A 323 -9.94 -11.31 -5.80
C SER A 323 -9.89 -10.67 -4.41
N ASN A 324 -8.91 -11.05 -3.58
CA ASN A 324 -8.72 -10.42 -2.27
C ASN A 324 -8.40 -8.93 -2.38
N LEU A 325 -7.58 -8.53 -3.36
CA LEU A 325 -7.28 -7.11 -3.60
C LEU A 325 -8.54 -6.32 -3.98
N VAL A 326 -9.39 -6.87 -4.86
CA VAL A 326 -10.67 -6.25 -5.24
C VAL A 326 -11.62 -6.17 -4.05
N ARG A 327 -11.65 -7.18 -3.18
CA ARG A 327 -12.43 -7.16 -1.94
C ARG A 327 -11.99 -6.05 -0.97
N LEU A 328 -10.68 -5.88 -0.80
CA LEU A 328 -10.11 -4.88 0.13
C LEU A 328 -10.23 -3.44 -0.38
N THR A 329 -10.37 -3.26 -1.70
CA THR A 329 -10.31 -1.95 -2.36
C THR A 329 -11.59 -1.63 -3.11
N GLY A 330 -11.77 -2.14 -4.33
CA GLY A 330 -12.89 -1.83 -5.22
C GLY A 330 -14.27 -2.09 -4.61
N LEU A 331 -14.42 -3.19 -3.86
CA LEU A 331 -15.68 -3.54 -3.19
C LEU A 331 -15.78 -3.03 -1.74
N ASN A 332 -14.76 -2.30 -1.27
CA ASN A 332 -14.77 -1.68 0.05
C ASN A 332 -15.34 -0.25 -0.06
N PRO A 333 -16.54 0.04 0.45
CA PRO A 333 -17.14 1.37 0.40
C PRO A 333 -16.34 2.45 1.14
N ASP A 334 -15.63 2.05 2.20
CA ASP A 334 -14.87 2.97 3.02
C ASP A 334 -13.54 3.37 2.35
N ASN A 335 -13.20 2.74 1.21
CA ASN A 335 -12.00 3.04 0.44
C ASN A 335 -12.24 4.17 -0.57
N SER A 336 -11.45 5.25 -0.44
CA SER A 336 -11.55 6.43 -1.31
C SER A 336 -11.23 6.15 -2.79
N HIS A 337 -10.48 5.08 -3.07
CA HIS A 337 -10.12 4.62 -4.41
C HIS A 337 -11.10 3.59 -4.99
N SER A 338 -12.14 3.17 -4.27
CA SER A 338 -13.08 2.12 -4.70
C SER A 338 -13.59 2.33 -6.14
N ALA A 339 -14.06 3.55 -6.45
CA ALA A 339 -14.58 3.87 -7.77
C ALA A 339 -13.51 3.79 -8.88
N ALA A 340 -12.27 4.23 -8.59
CA ALA A 340 -11.17 4.16 -9.55
C ALA A 340 -10.76 2.72 -9.83
N VAL A 341 -10.67 1.88 -8.79
CA VAL A 341 -10.39 0.43 -8.91
C VAL A 341 -11.46 -0.26 -9.76
N MET A 342 -12.75 -0.02 -9.46
CA MET A 342 -13.85 -0.63 -10.21
C MET A 342 -13.91 -0.12 -11.66
N SER A 343 -13.58 1.15 -11.91
CA SER A 343 -13.47 1.70 -13.28
C SER A 343 -12.37 1.01 -14.06
N ALA A 344 -11.17 0.86 -13.48
CA ALA A 344 -10.05 0.21 -14.14
C ALA A 344 -10.32 -1.29 -14.45
N LEU A 345 -11.02 -1.99 -13.55
CA LEU A 345 -11.54 -3.34 -13.82
C LEU A 345 -12.54 -3.35 -14.97
N GLY A 346 -13.45 -2.39 -15.01
CA GLY A 346 -14.46 -2.22 -16.05
C GLY A 346 -13.84 -1.95 -17.42
N ASP A 347 -12.87 -1.04 -17.49
CA ASP A 347 -12.14 -0.70 -18.70
C ASP A 347 -11.34 -1.90 -19.22
N PHE A 348 -10.60 -2.58 -18.33
CA PHE A 348 -9.86 -3.78 -18.70
C PHE A 348 -10.77 -4.89 -19.21
N SER A 349 -11.89 -5.14 -18.52
CA SER A 349 -12.85 -6.18 -18.93
C SER A 349 -13.51 -5.83 -20.27
N SER A 350 -13.93 -4.58 -20.43
CA SER A 350 -14.57 -4.09 -21.66
C SER A 350 -13.66 -4.22 -22.87
N GLU A 351 -12.38 -3.88 -22.72
CA GLU A 351 -11.40 -4.02 -23.79
C GLU A 351 -11.18 -5.49 -24.18
N ASN A 352 -11.02 -6.37 -23.19
CA ASN A 352 -10.83 -7.80 -23.45
C ASN A 352 -12.08 -8.45 -24.06
N ILE A 353 -13.29 -8.01 -23.71
CA ILE A 353 -14.54 -8.44 -24.35
C ILE A 353 -14.59 -7.99 -25.81
N ARG A 354 -14.22 -6.74 -26.09
CA ARG A 354 -14.20 -6.23 -27.48
C ARG A 354 -13.25 -7.02 -28.35
N VAL A 355 -12.01 -7.23 -27.88
CA VAL A 355 -11.00 -8.04 -28.59
C VAL A 355 -11.51 -9.47 -28.76
N GLY A 356 -12.06 -10.08 -27.70
CA GLY A 356 -12.60 -11.44 -27.74
C GLY A 356 -13.81 -11.63 -28.69
N ASN A 357 -14.56 -10.57 -28.93
CA ASN A 357 -15.70 -10.53 -29.85
C ASN A 357 -15.32 -10.21 -31.30
N MET A 358 -14.06 -9.90 -31.60
CA MET A 358 -13.60 -9.69 -32.97
C MET A 358 -13.64 -11.00 -33.78
N ALA A 359 -13.77 -10.86 -35.10
CA ALA A 359 -13.72 -12.01 -36.00
C ALA A 359 -12.26 -12.46 -36.19
N GLU A 360 -12.01 -13.76 -36.29
CA GLU A 360 -10.65 -14.32 -36.42
C GLU A 360 -9.89 -13.86 -37.68
N ASN A 361 -10.57 -13.21 -38.62
CA ASN A 361 -9.99 -12.66 -39.84
C ASN A 361 -9.79 -11.13 -39.77
N THR A 362 -9.76 -10.55 -38.58
CA THR A 362 -9.43 -9.13 -38.37
C THR A 362 -8.08 -9.00 -37.67
N ASP A 363 -7.43 -7.86 -37.90
CA ASP A 363 -6.25 -7.42 -37.15
C ASP A 363 -6.68 -7.05 -35.72
N ALA A 364 -6.73 -8.06 -34.85
CA ALA A 364 -7.22 -7.96 -33.49
C ALA A 364 -6.15 -7.44 -32.53
N ASN A 365 -4.86 -7.59 -32.88
CA ASN A 365 -3.75 -7.09 -32.08
C ASN A 365 -3.28 -5.68 -32.50
N GLY A 366 -3.76 -5.16 -33.64
CA GLY A 366 -3.47 -3.83 -34.14
C GLY A 366 -2.09 -3.68 -34.79
N ASP A 367 -1.45 -4.75 -35.24
CA ASP A 367 -0.10 -4.74 -35.81
C ASP A 367 -0.06 -4.51 -37.34
N GLY A 368 -1.24 -4.38 -37.96
CA GLY A 368 -1.42 -4.16 -39.38
C GLY A 368 -1.35 -5.44 -40.22
N ARG A 369 -1.35 -6.62 -39.60
CA ARG A 369 -1.38 -7.94 -40.24
C ARG A 369 -2.58 -8.73 -39.73
N ILE A 370 -2.91 -9.77 -40.50
CA ILE A 370 -3.92 -10.75 -40.11
C ILE A 370 -3.18 -12.08 -40.07
N ASP A 371 -2.84 -12.55 -38.88
CA ASP A 371 -2.06 -13.77 -38.65
C ASP A 371 -2.44 -14.50 -37.35
N ASP A 372 -1.70 -15.56 -37.00
CA ASP A 372 -1.99 -16.38 -35.82
C ASP A 372 -1.89 -15.60 -34.50
N ALA A 373 -1.21 -14.45 -34.47
CA ALA A 373 -1.14 -13.60 -33.29
C ALA A 373 -2.48 -12.90 -33.01
N ASP A 374 -3.32 -12.67 -34.03
CA ASP A 374 -4.67 -12.13 -33.85
C ASP A 374 -5.61 -13.13 -33.18
N ILE A 375 -5.53 -14.40 -33.58
CA ILE A 375 -6.28 -15.49 -32.95
C ILE A 375 -5.85 -15.62 -31.49
N GLN A 376 -4.54 -15.54 -31.21
CA GLN A 376 -4.04 -15.55 -29.83
C GLN A 376 -4.51 -14.34 -29.02
N ALA A 377 -4.63 -13.16 -29.64
CA ALA A 377 -5.16 -11.97 -28.98
C ALA A 377 -6.64 -12.13 -28.62
N ILE A 378 -7.45 -12.65 -29.55
CA ILE A 378 -8.87 -12.99 -29.34
C ILE A 378 -9.02 -13.99 -28.19
N ASP A 379 -8.27 -15.09 -28.21
CA ASP A 379 -8.30 -16.12 -27.17
C ASP A 379 -7.84 -15.59 -25.81
N THR A 380 -6.81 -14.72 -25.80
CA THR A 380 -6.34 -14.05 -24.58
C THR A 380 -7.42 -13.13 -24.01
N GLY A 381 -8.11 -12.37 -24.86
CA GLY A 381 -9.22 -11.51 -24.45
C GLY A 381 -10.36 -12.31 -23.81
N ASN A 382 -10.75 -13.42 -24.43
CA ASN A 382 -11.76 -14.33 -23.87
C ASN A 382 -11.33 -14.93 -22.52
N GLY A 383 -10.08 -15.40 -22.42
CA GLY A 383 -9.52 -15.98 -21.20
C GLY A 383 -9.48 -14.98 -20.04
N ARG A 384 -9.04 -13.74 -20.30
CA ARG A 384 -8.99 -12.66 -19.29
C ARG A 384 -10.37 -12.24 -18.83
N THR A 385 -11.31 -12.14 -19.75
CA THR A 385 -12.72 -11.87 -19.44
C THR A 385 -13.28 -12.93 -18.48
N ALA A 386 -13.03 -14.21 -18.75
CA ALA A 386 -13.45 -15.31 -17.87
C ALA A 386 -12.77 -15.23 -16.49
N MET A 387 -11.49 -14.91 -16.42
CA MET A 387 -10.78 -14.75 -15.15
C MET A 387 -11.32 -13.61 -14.30
N ILE A 388 -11.60 -12.44 -14.88
CA ILE A 388 -12.21 -11.32 -14.14
C ILE A 388 -13.60 -11.70 -13.63
N GLY A 389 -14.38 -12.45 -14.43
CA GLY A 389 -15.64 -13.03 -13.97
C GLY A 389 -15.46 -13.90 -12.73
N ALA A 390 -14.52 -14.83 -12.75
CA ALA A 390 -14.22 -15.71 -11.60
C ALA A 390 -13.73 -14.93 -10.37
N VAL A 391 -12.83 -13.96 -10.57
CA VAL A 391 -12.29 -13.07 -9.53
C VAL A 391 -13.40 -12.30 -8.83
N LEU A 392 -14.32 -11.69 -9.59
CA LEU A 392 -15.41 -10.92 -9.02
C LEU A 392 -16.43 -11.83 -8.33
N GLN A 393 -16.76 -13.00 -8.90
CA GLN A 393 -17.63 -13.98 -8.23
C GLN A 393 -17.07 -14.38 -6.86
N ASP A 394 -15.78 -14.70 -6.79
CA ASP A 394 -15.12 -15.07 -5.54
C ASP A 394 -15.04 -13.89 -4.56
N ALA A 395 -14.64 -12.69 -5.01
CA ALA A 395 -14.56 -11.48 -4.19
C ALA A 395 -15.93 -11.12 -3.59
N VAL A 396 -16.99 -11.21 -4.40
CA VAL A 396 -18.38 -10.99 -3.98
C VAL A 396 -18.80 -12.02 -2.93
N SER A 397 -18.59 -13.30 -3.22
CA SER A 397 -18.97 -14.40 -2.32
C SER A 397 -18.23 -14.34 -0.97
N SER A 398 -16.97 -13.87 -0.99
CA SER A 398 -16.09 -13.83 0.17
C SER A 398 -16.17 -12.52 0.96
N GLY A 399 -16.92 -11.49 0.53
CA GLY A 399 -16.78 -10.12 1.06
C GLY A 399 -18.03 -9.26 1.21
N TYR A 400 -19.21 -9.70 0.78
CA TYR A 400 -20.43 -8.86 0.71
C TYR A 400 -21.12 -8.56 2.06
N VAL A 401 -20.39 -8.08 3.08
CA VAL A 401 -20.99 -7.79 4.39
C VAL A 401 -21.79 -6.47 4.38
N ASP A 402 -21.33 -5.39 3.72
CA ASP A 402 -21.89 -4.03 3.97
C ASP A 402 -22.32 -3.16 2.77
N LEU A 403 -22.41 -3.69 1.54
CA LEU A 403 -23.04 -2.95 0.40
C LEU A 403 -24.46 -2.46 0.72
N ARG A 404 -25.15 -3.09 1.68
CA ARG A 404 -26.49 -2.69 2.16
C ARG A 404 -26.55 -1.31 2.83
N ALA A 405 -25.44 -0.77 3.30
CA ALA A 405 -25.42 0.52 3.98
C ALA A 405 -24.90 1.67 3.10
N ASP A 406 -24.06 1.38 2.12
CA ASP A 406 -23.30 2.42 1.40
C ASP A 406 -23.73 2.60 -0.06
N GLN A 407 -23.91 3.85 -0.48
CA GLN A 407 -24.35 4.21 -1.84
C GLN A 407 -23.18 4.24 -2.84
N ALA A 408 -21.98 4.62 -2.43
CA ALA A 408 -20.83 4.81 -3.33
C ALA A 408 -20.29 3.47 -3.85
N ALA A 409 -20.13 2.45 -2.99
CA ALA A 409 -19.73 1.12 -3.45
C ALA A 409 -20.75 0.49 -4.41
N ARG A 410 -22.04 0.79 -4.22
CA ARG A 410 -23.08 0.33 -5.16
C ARG A 410 -22.96 0.99 -6.52
N GLU A 411 -22.80 2.31 -6.54
CA GLU A 411 -22.66 3.06 -7.79
C GLU A 411 -21.41 2.61 -8.56
N ALA A 412 -20.29 2.37 -7.86
CA ALA A 412 -19.07 1.84 -8.46
C ALA A 412 -19.27 0.43 -9.05
N PHE A 413 -19.90 -0.48 -8.31
CA PHE A 413 -20.19 -1.82 -8.79
C PHE A 413 -21.19 -1.82 -9.97
N LEU A 414 -22.24 -1.00 -9.91
CA LEU A 414 -23.19 -0.83 -11.01
C LEU A 414 -22.51 -0.22 -12.24
N GLY A 415 -21.60 0.74 -12.04
CA GLY A 415 -20.77 1.30 -13.11
C GLY A 415 -19.99 0.22 -13.84
N PHE A 416 -19.31 -0.66 -13.09
CA PHE A 416 -18.62 -1.83 -13.67
C PHE A 416 -19.56 -2.72 -14.49
N VAL A 417 -20.72 -3.08 -13.94
CA VAL A 417 -21.71 -3.93 -14.62
C VAL A 417 -22.17 -3.28 -15.92
N ILE A 418 -22.46 -1.98 -15.88
CA ILE A 418 -22.90 -1.21 -17.04
C ILE A 418 -21.81 -1.19 -18.11
N ASP A 419 -20.55 -0.93 -17.73
CA ASP A 419 -19.41 -0.90 -18.65
C ASP A 419 -19.22 -2.23 -19.36
N VAL A 420 -19.28 -3.32 -18.60
CA VAL A 420 -19.21 -4.68 -19.16
C VAL A 420 -20.40 -4.93 -20.08
N ALA A 421 -21.64 -4.63 -19.66
CA ALA A 421 -22.86 -4.88 -20.43
C ALA A 421 -22.83 -4.21 -21.83
N VAL A 422 -22.31 -2.99 -21.91
CA VAL A 422 -22.32 -2.21 -23.16
C VAL A 422 -21.10 -2.44 -24.04
N SER A 423 -20.02 -3.04 -23.51
CA SER A 423 -18.81 -3.36 -24.26
C SER A 423 -19.07 -4.30 -25.46
N ALA A 424 -20.16 -5.06 -25.41
CA ALA A 424 -20.65 -5.96 -26.45
C ALA A 424 -21.11 -5.23 -27.73
N ILE A 425 -21.44 -3.95 -27.62
CA ILE A 425 -21.98 -3.17 -28.72
C ILE A 425 -20.82 -2.82 -29.68
N PRO A 426 -20.90 -3.20 -30.97
CA PRO A 426 -19.80 -2.98 -31.91
C PRO A 426 -19.40 -1.50 -32.02
N VAL A 427 -18.09 -1.25 -32.03
CA VAL A 427 -17.51 0.09 -32.25
C VAL A 427 -17.87 0.54 -33.67
N GLY A 428 -18.77 1.53 -33.78
CA GLY A 428 -19.35 1.99 -35.06
C GLY A 428 -20.83 1.66 -35.25
N GLY A 429 -21.43 0.87 -34.36
CA GLY A 429 -22.88 0.78 -34.22
C GLY A 429 -23.46 2.08 -33.67
N LYS A 430 -24.71 2.42 -34.01
CA LYS A 430 -25.39 3.53 -33.33
C LYS A 430 -25.68 3.10 -31.89
N PHE A 431 -24.90 3.61 -30.94
CA PHE A 431 -25.27 3.63 -29.52
C PHE A 431 -26.53 4.49 -29.35
N ALA A 432 -27.68 3.89 -29.61
CA ALA A 432 -28.98 4.47 -29.32
C ALA A 432 -29.34 4.13 -27.87
N GLY A 433 -29.94 5.07 -27.13
CA GLY A 433 -30.33 4.86 -25.74
C GLY A 433 -31.12 3.56 -25.51
N LYS A 434 -31.92 3.13 -26.50
CA LYS A 434 -32.65 1.85 -26.46
C LYS A 434 -31.74 0.61 -26.45
N ALA A 435 -30.70 0.58 -27.29
CA ALA A 435 -29.76 -0.55 -27.35
C ALA A 435 -28.94 -0.67 -26.06
N ILE A 436 -28.51 0.47 -25.50
CA ILE A 436 -27.85 0.54 -24.19
C ILE A 436 -28.81 0.02 -23.10
N THR A 437 -30.06 0.51 -23.09
CA THR A 437 -31.08 0.09 -22.11
C THR A 437 -31.35 -1.41 -22.18
N GLU A 438 -31.44 -1.98 -23.39
CA GLU A 438 -31.65 -3.42 -23.57
C GLU A 438 -30.50 -4.25 -22.98
N GLN A 439 -29.25 -3.84 -23.22
CA GLN A 439 -28.08 -4.53 -22.65
C GLN A 439 -27.99 -4.40 -21.13
N VAL A 440 -28.18 -3.18 -20.61
CA VAL A 440 -28.22 -2.95 -19.16
C VAL A 440 -29.35 -3.75 -18.51
N SER A 441 -30.51 -3.79 -19.16
CA SER A 441 -31.65 -4.58 -18.69
C SER A 441 -31.34 -6.07 -18.67
N ALA A 442 -30.63 -6.60 -19.68
CA ALA A 442 -30.24 -8.01 -19.73
C ALA A 442 -29.22 -8.35 -18.63
N ALA A 443 -28.17 -7.52 -18.48
CA ALA A 443 -27.14 -7.69 -17.46
C ALA A 443 -27.71 -7.66 -16.03
N LEU A 444 -28.71 -6.80 -15.78
CA LEU A 444 -29.38 -6.70 -14.49
C LEU A 444 -30.50 -7.74 -14.27
N GLY A 445 -30.58 -8.79 -15.09
CA GLY A 445 -31.52 -9.89 -14.90
C GLY A 445 -32.97 -9.58 -15.33
N GLY A 446 -33.15 -8.59 -16.20
CA GLY A 446 -34.45 -8.16 -16.71
C GLY A 446 -35.08 -7.06 -15.87
N LEU A 447 -34.74 -5.80 -16.17
CA LEU A 447 -35.38 -4.64 -15.56
C LEU A 447 -36.87 -4.57 -15.90
N ASN A 448 -37.68 -4.10 -14.95
CA ASN A 448 -39.10 -3.83 -15.19
C ASN A 448 -39.30 -2.68 -16.20
N GLU A 449 -40.48 -2.60 -16.80
CA GLU A 449 -40.77 -1.61 -17.85
C GLU A 449 -40.53 -0.16 -17.41
N GLN A 450 -40.82 0.13 -16.14
CA GLN A 450 -40.66 1.46 -15.57
C GLN A 450 -39.18 1.89 -15.52
N ALA A 451 -38.30 1.01 -15.03
CA ALA A 451 -36.86 1.24 -14.99
C ALA A 451 -36.27 1.34 -16.41
N ARG A 452 -36.70 0.47 -17.33
CA ARG A 452 -36.27 0.55 -18.74
C ARG A 452 -36.67 1.87 -19.40
N SER A 453 -37.90 2.33 -19.17
CA SER A 453 -38.37 3.62 -19.71
C SER A 453 -37.57 4.77 -19.11
N ALA A 454 -37.34 4.76 -17.79
CA ALA A 454 -36.57 5.80 -17.12
C ALA A 454 -35.14 5.90 -17.66
N ILE A 455 -34.45 4.77 -17.86
CA ILE A 455 -33.10 4.75 -18.45
C ILE A 455 -33.14 5.24 -19.90
N THR A 456 -34.12 4.79 -20.70
CA THR A 456 -34.25 5.21 -22.10
C THR A 456 -34.45 6.72 -22.21
N ASP A 457 -35.32 7.29 -21.36
CA ASP A 457 -35.62 8.72 -21.32
C ASP A 457 -34.42 9.54 -20.85
N ALA A 458 -33.70 9.06 -19.82
CA ALA A 458 -32.47 9.68 -19.33
C ALA A 458 -31.38 9.72 -20.42
N LEU A 459 -31.19 8.62 -21.15
CA LEU A 459 -30.23 8.55 -22.24
C LEU A 459 -30.67 9.36 -23.47
N ALA A 460 -31.97 9.50 -23.73
CA ALA A 460 -32.49 10.33 -24.81
C ALA A 460 -32.28 11.83 -24.58
N ALA A 461 -32.14 12.25 -23.31
CA ALA A 461 -31.82 13.62 -22.94
C ALA A 461 -30.34 13.98 -23.21
N ILE A 462 -29.46 13.00 -23.34
CA ILE A 462 -28.04 13.19 -23.63
C ILE A 462 -27.82 13.18 -25.15
N PRO A 463 -27.12 14.18 -25.72
CA PRO A 463 -26.74 14.16 -27.13
C PRO A 463 -26.00 12.86 -27.49
N THR A 464 -26.38 12.18 -28.57
CA THR A 464 -25.82 10.86 -28.95
C THR A 464 -24.29 10.81 -28.99
N LYS A 465 -23.65 11.93 -29.38
CA LYS A 465 -22.18 12.08 -29.42
C LYS A 465 -21.50 12.14 -28.04
N LEU A 466 -22.29 12.32 -26.98
CA LEU A 466 -21.85 12.35 -25.59
C LEU A 466 -22.25 11.07 -24.85
N LEU A 467 -22.94 10.13 -25.50
CA LEU A 467 -23.24 8.83 -24.89
C LEU A 467 -21.98 7.99 -24.78
N THR A 468 -21.10 8.05 -25.77
CA THR A 468 -19.85 7.30 -25.79
C THR A 468 -18.64 8.17 -26.10
N ASP A 469 -17.47 7.73 -25.65
CA ASP A 469 -16.18 8.31 -26.02
C ASP A 469 -15.68 7.82 -27.40
N ALA A 470 -14.44 8.19 -27.75
CA ALA A 470 -13.82 7.84 -29.03
C ALA A 470 -13.52 6.33 -29.16
N GLN A 471 -13.47 5.62 -28.04
CA GLN A 471 -13.24 4.18 -27.93
C GLN A 471 -14.58 3.41 -27.88
N GLY A 472 -15.72 4.10 -27.94
CA GLY A 472 -17.04 3.50 -27.88
C GLY A 472 -17.44 3.03 -26.48
N GLN A 473 -16.76 3.49 -25.42
CA GLN A 473 -17.16 3.27 -24.03
C GLN A 473 -18.20 4.31 -23.61
N LEU A 474 -19.07 4.00 -22.65
CA LEU A 474 -19.99 5.01 -22.13
C LEU A 474 -19.24 6.15 -21.44
N THR A 475 -19.68 7.39 -21.67
CA THR A 475 -19.14 8.53 -20.93
C THR A 475 -19.62 8.50 -19.47
N ALA A 476 -18.88 9.18 -18.58
CA ALA A 476 -19.29 9.34 -17.19
C ALA A 476 -20.70 9.94 -17.04
N GLU A 477 -21.08 10.88 -17.93
CA GLU A 477 -22.41 11.47 -17.97
C GLU A 477 -23.51 10.43 -18.29
N ALA A 478 -23.26 9.58 -19.29
CA ALA A 478 -24.20 8.52 -19.66
C ALA A 478 -24.33 7.44 -18.58
N LYS A 479 -23.20 7.02 -17.97
CA LYS A 479 -23.22 6.07 -16.85
C LYS A 479 -24.03 6.62 -15.68
N LYS A 480 -23.77 7.88 -15.31
CA LYS A 480 -24.51 8.55 -14.23
C LYS A 480 -26.01 8.62 -14.53
N ALA A 481 -26.41 8.95 -15.76
CA ALA A 481 -27.82 9.00 -16.14
C ALA A 481 -28.52 7.63 -16.05
N ILE A 482 -27.82 6.53 -16.35
CA ILE A 482 -28.35 5.18 -16.17
C ILE A 482 -28.53 4.88 -14.68
N ILE A 483 -27.49 5.13 -13.88
CA ILE A 483 -27.50 4.87 -12.43
C ILE A 483 -28.59 5.67 -11.72
N ASP A 484 -28.70 6.97 -12.01
CA ASP A 484 -29.71 7.86 -11.44
C ASP A 484 -31.15 7.46 -11.85
N ALA A 485 -31.32 6.74 -12.97
CA ALA A 485 -32.60 6.24 -13.45
C ALA A 485 -32.99 4.86 -12.88
N LEU A 486 -32.09 4.17 -12.18
CA LEU A 486 -32.39 2.89 -11.55
C LEU A 486 -33.25 3.09 -10.28
N PRO A 487 -34.15 2.13 -9.95
CA PRO A 487 -34.94 2.18 -8.73
C PRO A 487 -34.04 2.20 -7.48
N THR A 488 -34.45 2.94 -6.44
CA THR A 488 -33.72 3.04 -5.17
C THR A 488 -33.87 1.81 -4.29
N ASP A 489 -34.86 0.95 -4.54
CA ASP A 489 -35.04 -0.35 -3.90
C ASP A 489 -34.31 -1.44 -4.69
N TYR A 490 -33.00 -1.49 -4.46
CA TYR A 490 -32.05 -2.35 -5.15
C TYR A 490 -32.16 -3.85 -4.78
N GLN A 491 -33.35 -4.46 -4.81
CA GLN A 491 -33.55 -5.89 -4.53
C GLN A 491 -32.68 -6.81 -5.40
N TYR A 492 -32.37 -6.37 -6.62
CA TYR A 492 -31.48 -7.10 -7.50
C TYR A 492 -30.04 -7.12 -6.98
N LEU A 493 -29.53 -6.07 -6.31
CA LEU A 493 -28.21 -6.10 -5.66
C LEU A 493 -28.14 -7.12 -4.52
N GLU A 494 -29.25 -7.40 -3.83
CA GLU A 494 -29.31 -8.51 -2.87
C GLU A 494 -29.26 -9.87 -3.56
N GLY A 495 -29.93 -9.99 -4.71
CA GLY A 495 -29.83 -11.16 -5.59
C GLY A 495 -28.42 -11.41 -6.11
N ILE A 496 -27.60 -10.37 -6.33
CA ILE A 496 -26.20 -10.51 -6.74
C ILE A 496 -25.36 -11.18 -5.67
N LYS A 497 -25.68 -11.02 -4.38
CA LYS A 497 -25.00 -11.76 -3.32
C LYS A 497 -25.40 -13.23 -3.32
N GLU A 498 -26.70 -13.50 -3.43
CA GLU A 498 -27.27 -14.86 -3.37
C GLU A 498 -27.02 -15.67 -4.65
N GLN A 499 -26.81 -14.97 -5.77
CA GLN A 499 -26.67 -15.52 -7.12
C GLN A 499 -25.50 -14.86 -7.86
N SER A 500 -24.41 -14.48 -7.17
CA SER A 500 -23.24 -13.79 -7.77
C SER A 500 -22.73 -14.50 -9.01
N ASN A 501 -22.77 -15.83 -8.96
CA ASN A 501 -22.48 -16.72 -10.07
C ASN A 501 -23.30 -16.35 -11.30
N GLY A 502 -24.63 -16.41 -11.18
CA GLY A 502 -25.55 -16.15 -12.28
C GLY A 502 -25.57 -14.69 -12.74
N PHE A 503 -25.41 -13.72 -11.84
CA PHE A 503 -25.44 -12.30 -12.24
C PHE A 503 -24.19 -11.86 -13.01
N ILE A 504 -22.99 -12.21 -12.50
CA ILE A 504 -21.73 -11.87 -13.16
C ILE A 504 -21.57 -12.69 -14.43
N GLU A 505 -21.99 -13.95 -14.42
CA GLU A 505 -22.13 -14.75 -15.66
C GLU A 505 -23.08 -14.04 -16.62
N ASN A 506 -24.31 -13.69 -16.26
CA ASN A 506 -25.24 -13.05 -17.20
C ASN A 506 -24.73 -11.70 -17.73
N THR A 507 -24.00 -10.93 -16.91
CA THR A 507 -23.42 -9.65 -17.31
C THR A 507 -22.25 -9.82 -18.28
N ILE A 508 -21.32 -10.73 -17.98
CA ILE A 508 -20.15 -10.98 -18.83
C ILE A 508 -20.55 -11.78 -20.07
N LEU A 509 -21.34 -12.84 -19.91
CA LEU A 509 -21.84 -13.68 -20.99
C LEU A 509 -22.76 -12.92 -21.94
N GLY A 510 -23.68 -12.11 -21.40
CA GLY A 510 -24.58 -11.27 -22.19
C GLY A 510 -23.82 -10.30 -23.10
N SER A 511 -22.57 -9.99 -22.73
CA SER A 511 -21.69 -9.12 -23.51
C SER A 511 -20.78 -9.81 -24.50
N THR A 512 -20.78 -11.14 -24.55
CA THR A 512 -19.83 -11.92 -25.35
C THR A 512 -20.52 -12.74 -26.44
N VAL A 513 -19.88 -12.88 -27.59
CA VAL A 513 -20.40 -13.69 -28.72
C VAL A 513 -20.02 -15.17 -28.57
N ARG A 514 -19.15 -15.50 -27.59
CA ARG A 514 -18.63 -16.86 -27.29
C ARG A 514 -19.08 -17.36 -25.91
N ASP A 515 -20.36 -17.14 -25.59
CA ASP A 515 -21.00 -17.44 -24.30
C ASP A 515 -20.67 -18.83 -23.72
N TYR A 516 -20.78 -19.89 -24.51
CA TYR A 516 -20.54 -21.26 -24.04
C TYR A 516 -19.08 -21.49 -23.58
N GLN A 517 -18.10 -20.98 -24.33
CA GLN A 517 -16.67 -21.18 -24.04
C GLN A 517 -16.22 -20.38 -22.80
N ILE A 518 -16.78 -19.18 -22.63
CA ILE A 518 -16.46 -18.33 -21.48
C ILE A 518 -17.09 -18.89 -20.20
N THR A 519 -18.29 -19.48 -20.27
CA THR A 519 -18.96 -20.11 -19.10
C THR A 519 -18.12 -21.26 -18.53
N GLU A 520 -17.67 -22.18 -19.39
CA GLU A 520 -16.82 -23.31 -18.97
C GLU A 520 -15.51 -22.79 -18.35
N SER A 521 -14.90 -21.78 -18.98
CA SER A 521 -13.66 -21.18 -18.49
C SER A 521 -13.83 -20.46 -17.13
N ILE A 522 -14.93 -19.72 -16.91
CA ILE A 522 -15.22 -19.07 -15.62
C ILE A 522 -15.30 -20.12 -14.51
N SER A 523 -16.03 -21.22 -14.75
CA SER A 523 -16.16 -22.32 -13.79
C SER A 523 -14.81 -22.97 -13.49
N ASP A 524 -13.97 -23.18 -14.50
CA ASP A 524 -12.63 -23.74 -14.34
C ASP A 524 -11.73 -22.82 -13.51
N TYR A 525 -11.68 -21.52 -13.83
CA TYR A 525 -10.86 -20.55 -13.10
C TYR A 525 -11.34 -20.38 -11.66
N ARG A 526 -12.65 -20.42 -11.42
CA ARG A 526 -13.19 -20.46 -10.06
C ARG A 526 -12.71 -21.70 -9.31
N GLY A 527 -12.76 -22.87 -9.95
CA GLY A 527 -12.20 -24.09 -9.38
C GLY A 527 -10.72 -23.97 -9.03
N TYR A 528 -9.94 -23.24 -9.83
CA TYR A 528 -8.54 -22.96 -9.51
C TYR A 528 -8.38 -22.03 -8.30
N ILE A 529 -9.22 -20.99 -8.17
CA ILE A 529 -9.25 -20.10 -6.99
C ILE A 529 -9.62 -20.90 -5.73
N ASP A 530 -10.67 -21.71 -5.79
CA ASP A 530 -11.13 -22.52 -4.65
C ASP A 530 -10.05 -23.50 -4.19
N ASN A 531 -9.41 -24.20 -5.12
CA ASN A 531 -8.28 -25.09 -4.84
C ASN A 531 -7.09 -24.34 -4.20
N SER A 532 -6.75 -23.15 -4.70
CA SER A 532 -5.67 -22.32 -4.14
C SER A 532 -5.96 -21.90 -2.69
N LYS A 533 -7.23 -21.58 -2.39
CA LYS A 533 -7.68 -21.24 -1.02
C LYS A 533 -7.94 -22.45 -0.13
N GLY A 534 -7.78 -23.68 -0.64
CA GLY A 534 -8.04 -24.92 0.09
C GLY A 534 -9.53 -25.18 0.39
N ARG A 535 -10.44 -24.72 -0.48
CA ARG A 535 -11.90 -24.85 -0.36
C ARG A 535 -12.48 -26.00 -1.18
#